data_AF-A0A519L680-F1
#
_entry.id   AF-A0A519L680-F1
#
_cell.length_a   1.000
_cell.length_b   1.000
_cell.length_c   1.000
_cell.angle_alpha   90.00
_cell.angle_beta   90.00
_cell.angle_gamma   90.00
#
_symmetry.space_group_name_H-M   'P 1'
#
loop_
_entity.id
_entity.type
_entity.pdbx_description
1 polymer ?
#
loop_
_entity_poly.entity_id
_entity_poly.type
_entity_poly.pdbx_seq_one_letter_code
_entity_poly.pdbx_strand_id
1 'polypeptide(L)'
;TLTADRIADCWAVMDSQINPGRWLLGDELTVLDLYVAVVSRWTPRRERFEAVAPKMAAVMKRVDALPELQAFWTERFPFDS
;
A
#
# COMPACT_ATOMS: atom_id res chain seq x y z
N THR A 1 16.68 6.69 7.54
CA THR A 1 16.87 8.14 7.77
C THR A 1 15.68 8.64 8.56
N LEU A 2 15.85 9.70 9.35
CA LEU A 2 14.77 10.27 10.18
C LEU A 2 13.47 10.52 9.40
N THR A 3 13.56 10.91 8.12
CA THR A 3 12.39 11.09 7.24
C THR A 3 11.66 9.77 6.94
N ALA A 4 12.39 8.69 6.64
CA ALA A 4 11.79 7.38 6.38
C ALA A 4 11.13 6.81 7.64
N ASP A 5 11.69 7.10 8.82
CA ASP A 5 11.14 6.67 10.10
C ASP A 5 9.79 7.37 10.38
N ARG A 6 9.74 8.69 10.20
CA ARG A 6 8.50 9.45 10.36
C ARG A 6 7.40 9.00 9.39
N ILE A 7 7.74 8.68 8.15
CA ILE A 7 6.75 8.18 7.18
C ILE A 7 6.24 6.80 7.61
N ALA A 8 7.13 5.91 8.08
CA ALA A 8 6.73 4.61 8.60
C ALA A 8 5.79 4.75 9.82
N ASP A 9 6.07 5.69 10.72
CA ASP A 9 5.19 5.98 11.87
C ASP A 9 3.82 6.47 11.43
N CYS A 10 3.74 7.33 10.41
CA CYS A 10 2.46 7.77 9.83
C CYS A 10 1.65 6.59 9.27
N TRP A 11 2.30 5.63 8.60
CA TRP A 11 1.64 4.41 8.13
C TRP A 11 1.11 3.56 9.28
N ALA A 12 1.90 3.36 10.33
CA ALA A 12 1.47 2.63 11.52
C ALA A 12 0.26 3.29 12.19
N VAL A 13 0.25 4.63 12.29
CA VAL A 13 -0.90 5.38 12.83
C VAL A 13 -2.15 5.16 11.98
N MET A 14 -2.05 5.29 10.65
CA MET A 14 -3.20 5.05 9.77
C MET A 14 -3.73 3.61 9.89
N ASP A 15 -2.84 2.61 9.90
CA ASP A 15 -3.21 1.21 10.06
C ASP A 15 -3.91 0.92 11.39
N SER A 16 -3.44 1.57 12.46
CA SER A 16 -4.04 1.41 13.80
C SER A 16 -5.49 1.90 13.85
N GLN A 17 -5.84 2.94 13.08
CA GLN A 17 -7.14 3.59 13.11
C GLN A 17 -8.13 3.05 12.07
N ILE A 18 -7.66 2.26 11.10
CA ILE A 18 -8.53 1.70 10.05
C ILE A 18 -8.95 0.27 10.39
N ASN A 19 -10.17 -0.06 9.97
CA ASN A 19 -10.67 -1.43 9.92
C ASN A 19 -11.20 -1.70 8.50
N PRO A 20 -10.30 -2.11 7.57
CA PRO A 20 -10.67 -2.26 6.17
C PRO A 20 -11.72 -3.36 5.96
N GLY A 21 -12.60 -3.16 4.98
CA GLY A 21 -13.45 -4.22 4.45
C GLY A 21 -12.68 -5.06 3.44
N ARG A 22 -13.29 -5.31 2.27
CA ARG A 22 -12.54 -5.84 1.11
C ARG A 22 -11.42 -4.90 0.66
N TRP A 23 -11.67 -3.60 0.77
CA TRP A 23 -10.82 -2.46 0.41
C TRP A 23 -10.70 -1.48 1.58
N LEU A 24 -9.90 -0.42 1.45
CA LEU A 24 -9.59 0.50 2.55
C LEU A 24 -10.85 1.12 3.17
N LEU A 25 -11.85 1.49 2.35
CA LEU A 25 -13.07 2.17 2.79
C LEU A 25 -14.32 1.28 2.85
N GLY A 26 -14.19 -0.04 2.68
CA GLY A 26 -15.33 -0.97 2.70
C GLY A 26 -15.26 -2.00 1.58
N ASP A 27 -16.39 -2.28 0.94
CA ASP A 27 -16.51 -3.39 -0.01
C ASP A 27 -16.26 -3.01 -1.48
N GLU A 28 -16.20 -1.71 -1.78
CA GLU A 28 -15.96 -1.18 -3.13
C GLU A 28 -14.53 -0.67 -3.30
N LEU A 29 -13.94 -0.94 -4.48
CA LEU A 29 -12.61 -0.46 -4.83
C LEU A 29 -12.69 1.05 -5.08
N THR A 30 -11.83 1.82 -4.42
CA THR A 30 -11.81 3.28 -4.55
C THR A 30 -10.48 3.78 -5.09
N VAL A 31 -10.45 5.05 -5.51
CA VAL A 31 -9.20 5.73 -5.89
C VAL A 31 -8.18 5.73 -4.73
N LEU A 32 -8.64 5.73 -3.48
CA LEU A 32 -7.75 5.67 -2.32
C LEU A 32 -6.91 4.39 -2.32
N ASP A 33 -7.51 3.25 -2.69
CA ASP A 33 -6.80 1.96 -2.77
C ASP A 33 -5.68 2.01 -3.81
N LEU A 34 -5.98 2.55 -5.00
CA LEU A 34 -5.00 2.72 -6.08
C LEU A 34 -3.89 3.69 -5.68
N TYR A 35 -4.25 4.80 -5.02
CA TYR A 35 -3.31 5.80 -4.55
C TYR A 35 -2.34 5.22 -3.51
N VAL A 36 -2.86 4.54 -2.48
CA VAL A 36 -2.03 3.92 -1.44
C VAL A 36 -1.17 2.81 -2.03
N ALA A 37 -1.67 2.03 -3.01
CA ALA A 37 -0.90 0.96 -3.65
C ALA A 37 0.34 1.50 -4.37
N VAL A 38 0.25 2.69 -4.97
CA VAL A 38 1.37 3.39 -5.59
C VAL A 38 2.29 4.01 -4.54
N VAL A 39 1.75 4.84 -3.64
CA VAL A 39 2.56 5.67 -2.73
C VAL A 39 3.34 4.82 -1.72
N SER A 40 2.79 3.70 -1.27
CA SER A 40 3.49 2.79 -0.36
C SER A 40 4.72 2.08 -0.95
N ARG A 41 4.96 2.20 -2.26
CA ARG A 41 6.18 1.68 -2.92
C ARG A 41 7.37 2.64 -2.83
N TRP A 42 7.11 3.93 -2.64
CA TRP A 42 8.15 4.93 -2.38
C TRP A 42 8.65 4.85 -0.94
N THR A 43 9.50 5.77 -0.49
CA THR A 43 10.00 5.83 0.89
C THR A 43 8.87 5.62 1.91
N PRO A 44 8.96 4.64 2.83
CA PRO A 44 10.15 3.88 3.26
C PRO A 44 10.40 2.55 2.52
N ARG A 45 9.84 2.39 1.32
CA ARG A 45 9.71 1.19 0.50
C ARG A 45 8.60 0.25 0.97
N ARG A 46 8.14 -0.57 0.02
CA ARG A 46 7.02 -1.50 0.19
C ARG A 46 7.23 -2.48 1.33
N GLU A 47 8.44 -3.03 1.47
CA GLU A 47 8.79 -3.96 2.55
C GLU A 47 8.53 -3.36 3.94
N ARG A 48 9.00 -2.14 4.19
CA ARG A 48 8.79 -1.49 5.49
C ARG A 48 7.35 -1.09 5.71
N PHE A 49 6.63 -0.66 4.66
CA PHE A 49 5.20 -0.42 4.73
C PHE A 49 4.44 -1.68 5.15
N GLU A 50 4.74 -2.84 4.57
CA GLU A 50 4.09 -4.11 4.90
C GLU A 50 4.31 -4.52 6.36
N ALA A 51 5.49 -4.23 6.91
CA ALA A 51 5.80 -4.54 8.30
C ALA A 51 5.05 -3.65 9.30
N VAL A 52 4.89 -2.36 9.02
CA VAL A 52 4.31 -1.39 9.98
C VAL A 52 2.81 -1.16 9.81
N ALA A 53 2.23 -1.52 8.66
CA ALA A 53 0.82 -1.32 8.32
C ALA A 53 0.16 -2.60 7.79
N PRO A 54 0.06 -3.68 8.60
CA PRO A 54 -0.36 -5.00 8.13
C PRO A 54 -1.80 -5.07 7.60
N LYS A 55 -2.76 -4.30 8.15
CA LYS A 55 -4.15 -4.29 7.66
C LYS A 55 -4.23 -3.64 6.29
N MET A 56 -3.59 -2.49 6.14
CA MET A 56 -3.53 -1.79 4.86
C MET A 56 -2.76 -2.61 3.83
N ALA A 57 -1.64 -3.23 4.23
CA ALA A 57 -0.84 -4.10 3.37
C ALA A 57 -1.64 -5.27 2.79
N ALA A 58 -2.52 -5.89 3.59
CA ALA A 58 -3.41 -6.93 3.09
C ALA A 58 -4.33 -6.44 1.97
N VAL A 59 -4.85 -5.21 2.06
CA VAL A 59 -5.62 -4.59 0.97
C VAL A 59 -4.72 -4.34 -0.24
N MET A 60 -3.53 -3.79 -0.03
CA MET A 60 -2.65 -3.46 -1.14
C MET A 60 -2.17 -4.70 -1.90
N LYS A 61 -2.02 -5.85 -1.25
CA LYS A 61 -1.75 -7.15 -1.90
C LYS A 61 -2.90 -7.57 -2.82
N ARG A 62 -4.16 -7.25 -2.46
CA ARG A 62 -5.32 -7.51 -3.33
C ARG A 62 -5.32 -6.57 -4.53
N VAL A 63 -4.99 -5.29 -4.33
CA VAL A 63 -4.86 -4.31 -5.42
C VAL A 63 -3.75 -4.73 -6.39
N ASP A 64 -2.60 -5.16 -5.86
CA ASP A 64 -1.48 -5.65 -6.67
C ASP A 64 -1.86 -6.87 -7.51
N ALA A 65 -2.81 -7.69 -7.05
CA ALA A 65 -3.28 -8.90 -7.73
C ALA A 65 -4.41 -8.64 -8.76
N LEU A 66 -4.88 -7.39 -8.92
CA LEU A 66 -5.91 -7.08 -9.91
C LEU A 66 -5.37 -7.32 -11.34
N PRO A 67 -6.06 -8.14 -12.16
CA PRO A 67 -5.63 -8.44 -13.53
C PRO A 67 -5.43 -7.18 -14.38
N GLU A 68 -6.29 -6.18 -14.19
CA GLU A 68 -6.30 -4.92 -14.93
C GLU A 68 -5.04 -4.07 -14.65
N LEU A 69 -4.35 -4.33 -13.53
CA LEU A 69 -3.19 -3.55 -13.10
C LEU A 69 -1.86 -4.27 -13.33
N GLN A 70 -1.84 -5.56 -13.72
CA GLN A 70 -0.60 -6.32 -13.89
C GLN A 70 0.36 -5.69 -14.91
N ALA A 71 -0.16 -5.27 -16.06
CA ALA A 71 0.63 -4.60 -17.09
C ALA A 71 1.20 -3.27 -16.57
N PHE A 72 0.39 -2.51 -15.83
CA PHE A 72 0.80 -1.25 -15.23
C PHE A 72 1.92 -1.43 -14.20
N TRP A 73 1.81 -2.42 -13.32
CA TRP A 73 2.85 -2.73 -12.33
C TRP A 73 4.16 -3.14 -12.99
N THR A 74 4.08 -4.00 -14.01
CA THR A 74 5.25 -4.44 -14.76
C THR A 74 5.98 -3.28 -15.44
N GLU A 75 5.24 -2.32 -16.01
CA GLU A 75 5.82 -1.16 -16.70
C GLU A 75 6.39 -0.12 -15.71
N ARG A 76 5.70 0.16 -14.60
CA ARG A 76 6.01 1.31 -13.73
C ARG A 76 6.78 0.96 -12.46
N PHE A 77 6.69 -0.27 -12.01
CA PHE A 77 7.34 -0.77 -10.81
C PHE A 77 7.90 -2.17 -11.07
N PRO A 78 8.88 -2.32 -11.98
CA PRO A 78 9.52 -3.61 -12.19
C PRO A 78 10.05 -4.10 -10.84
N PHE A 79 9.63 -5.30 -10.44
CA PHE A 79 9.93 -5.84 -9.10
C PHE A 79 11.42 -6.14 -8.88
N ASP A 80 12.27 -5.88 -9.88
CA ASP A 80 13.72 -6.02 -9.85
C ASP A 80 14.39 -4.71 -10.32
N SER A 81 14.82 -3.88 -9.37
CA SER A 81 15.91 -2.91 -9.58
C SER A 81 16.57 -2.54 -8.26
#